data_AF-A0A1B8RZY5-F1
#
_entry.id   AF-A0A1B8RZY5-F1
#
_cell.length_a   1.000
_cell.length_b   1.000
_cell.length_c   1.000
_cell.angle_alpha   90.00
_cell.angle_beta   90.00
_cell.angle_gamma   90.00
#
_symmetry.space_group_name_H-M   'P 1'
#
loop_
_entity.id
_entity.type
_entity.pdbx_description
1 polymer ?
#
loop_
_entity_poly.entity_id
_entity_poly.type
_entity_poly.pdbx_seq_one_letter_code
_entity_poly.pdbx_strand_id
1 'polypeptide(L)'
;MFSKPLKPALTAAFLATSVTGPAAADELGAAIAGAVIGGVIVNEVHKNKQRRRAATTYRRAPTYSAARAENRETQVALNYFGFNAGTPDGVLGRRSRAAITQYQVHMGYPATGHLAPYERNFLVSSYNRAQVGGPQVIKAMQGPQGVRGVLHTWRDEAAGIRAPGSTYASGGYGGLPPEVSHAVDEIAASSEPTGEQLLQRTGFMQLADLNGDGRNDYVLDTSVSGSSFWCGASNCSVMVFASTPQGYQRNDFLARGVTPASFACHQGTCRMTDTGTEEPVQAAQQNRSTVMAFAGQESAALGGITLFDQQEQSASLTSYCSKVSLLTSSNGGFMTADSMNDPELALGEQFCLARTYAINAGEARAGKVAGASQAQIDSQCDAFGPALKPYLAKLGTAGSGEVMGDVQKFVLQSGMSLDQLSNTAGICLFSGYRRDDMDVALGSALILAGTGQRPYAELIGHHLALGFGAPNAVKKAQEWYSMAVIALESGAEPVFAPGQPGRAELIKAASTELAGGRVQPVQASGGASALPSFSSE
;
A
#
# COMPACT_ATOMS: atom_id res chain seq x y z
N MET A 1 3.79 73.07 -33.96
CA MET A 1 2.35 73.41 -33.87
C MET A 1 1.78 72.70 -32.65
N PHE A 2 1.02 73.44 -31.85
CA PHE A 2 0.75 73.23 -30.43
C PHE A 2 -0.39 72.24 -30.14
N SER A 3 -0.23 71.54 -29.00
CA SER A 3 -1.27 71.19 -27.99
C SER A 3 -2.32 70.09 -28.27
N LYS A 4 -2.27 69.03 -27.43
CA LYS A 4 -3.45 68.34 -26.82
C LYS A 4 -4.23 69.38 -25.96
N PRO A 5 -5.54 69.25 -25.59
CA PRO A 5 -6.13 68.05 -24.95
C PRO A 5 -7.68 67.90 -24.97
N LEU A 6 -8.16 66.89 -24.21
CA LEU A 6 -9.42 66.79 -23.44
C LEU A 6 -10.76 66.43 -24.11
N LYS A 7 -11.40 65.42 -23.51
CA LYS A 7 -12.83 65.06 -23.61
C LYS A 7 -13.73 66.22 -23.17
N PRO A 8 -15.00 66.22 -23.61
CA PRO A 8 -16.07 66.31 -22.63
C PRO A 8 -17.21 65.32 -22.88
N ALA A 9 -17.81 64.88 -21.78
CA ALA A 9 -19.15 64.32 -21.74
C ALA A 9 -20.16 65.47 -21.78
N LEU A 10 -21.27 65.33 -22.52
CA LEU A 10 -22.56 65.84 -22.08
C LEU A 10 -23.73 65.17 -22.84
N THR A 11 -24.69 64.78 -22.02
CA THR A 11 -26.05 64.28 -22.21
C THR A 11 -26.94 65.04 -23.20
N ALA A 12 -27.76 64.31 -23.96
CA ALA A 12 -29.12 64.72 -24.38
C ALA A 12 -30.01 63.49 -24.62
N ALA A 13 -31.25 63.59 -24.18
CA ALA A 13 -32.25 62.52 -24.04
C ALA A 13 -33.27 62.48 -25.21
N PHE A 14 -34.17 61.46 -25.17
CA PHE A 14 -35.43 61.26 -25.93
C PHE A 14 -35.27 60.80 -27.39
N LEU A 15 -35.93 59.76 -27.94
CA LEU A 15 -37.28 59.18 -27.74
C LEU A 15 -37.32 57.67 -28.11
N ALA A 16 -38.40 57.03 -27.65
CA ALA A 16 -38.71 55.60 -27.66
C ALA A 16 -39.02 54.97 -29.05
N THR A 17 -38.84 53.64 -29.14
CA THR A 17 -39.89 52.68 -29.53
C THR A 17 -39.50 51.25 -29.16
N SER A 18 -40.51 50.46 -28.83
CA SER A 18 -40.53 49.19 -28.09
C SER A 18 -40.53 47.93 -28.96
N VAL A 19 -39.94 46.83 -28.47
CA VAL A 19 -40.54 45.46 -28.52
C VAL A 19 -40.07 44.67 -27.28
N THR A 20 -41.03 43.96 -26.66
CA THR A 20 -40.99 43.26 -25.36
C THR A 20 -40.58 41.79 -25.43
N GLY A 21 -39.92 41.30 -24.38
CA GLY A 21 -39.84 39.88 -23.96
C GLY A 21 -39.13 39.75 -22.60
N PRO A 22 -39.70 39.03 -21.59
CA PRO A 22 -39.29 39.19 -20.19
C PRO A 22 -38.10 38.31 -19.78
N ALA A 23 -37.28 38.87 -18.90
CA ALA A 23 -36.26 38.22 -18.10
C ALA A 23 -36.78 37.99 -16.67
N ALA A 24 -36.27 36.97 -15.99
CA ALA A 24 -36.28 36.88 -14.53
C ALA A 24 -35.01 36.18 -14.03
N ALA A 25 -34.08 37.02 -13.57
CA ALA A 25 -33.05 36.79 -12.55
C ALA A 25 -33.72 37.10 -11.18
N ASP A 26 -33.23 36.80 -9.98
CA ASP A 26 -32.20 35.93 -9.41
C ASP A 26 -32.49 35.93 -7.89
N GLU A 27 -31.95 34.94 -7.22
CA GLU A 27 -31.63 34.75 -5.80
C GLU A 27 -32.17 35.59 -4.60
N LEU A 28 -32.41 34.82 -3.53
CA LEU A 28 -31.95 35.03 -2.13
C LEU A 28 -32.79 35.90 -1.18
N GLY A 29 -33.23 35.26 -0.09
CA GLY A 29 -33.42 35.92 1.20
C GLY A 29 -34.58 35.42 2.08
N ALA A 30 -34.22 34.79 3.20
CA ALA A 30 -34.96 34.72 4.48
C ALA A 30 -36.34 34.04 4.48
N ALA A 31 -36.49 32.85 5.07
CA ALA A 31 -36.58 32.58 6.52
C ALA A 31 -38.02 32.20 6.90
N ILE A 32 -38.11 31.40 7.97
CA ILE A 32 -39.27 31.22 8.88
C ILE A 32 -40.24 30.05 8.58
N ALA A 33 -40.27 29.16 9.58
CA ALA A 33 -41.35 28.27 10.05
C ALA A 33 -41.92 27.25 9.05
N GLY A 34 -41.90 25.94 9.32
CA GLY A 34 -42.13 25.30 10.61
C GLY A 34 -43.53 24.70 10.59
N ALA A 35 -43.59 23.36 10.65
CA ALA A 35 -44.73 22.59 11.16
C ALA A 35 -46.01 22.67 10.27
N VAL A 36 -47.00 21.77 10.23
CA VAL A 36 -47.32 20.50 10.88
C VAL A 36 -48.72 20.14 10.32
N ILE A 37 -49.01 18.84 10.22
CA ILE A 37 -50.37 18.25 10.20
C ILE A 37 -51.27 18.49 8.97
N GLY A 38 -51.51 17.39 8.25
CA GLY A 38 -52.75 16.65 8.50
C GLY A 38 -53.83 16.68 7.42
N GLY A 39 -54.24 15.47 7.04
CA GLY A 39 -55.65 15.14 6.94
C GLY A 39 -56.06 14.58 5.58
N VAL A 40 -56.28 13.26 5.49
CA VAL A 40 -57.61 12.58 5.41
C VAL A 40 -58.47 13.16 4.26
N ILE A 41 -58.92 12.42 3.24
CA ILE A 41 -59.96 11.37 3.20
C ILE A 41 -59.88 10.77 1.77
N VAL A 42 -59.49 9.51 1.56
CA VAL A 42 -60.32 8.27 1.45
C VAL A 42 -61.54 8.37 0.52
N ASN A 43 -61.36 7.70 -0.63
CA ASN A 43 -62.30 6.88 -1.37
C ASN A 43 -63.43 7.56 -2.15
N GLU A 44 -63.42 7.33 -3.47
CA GLU A 44 -64.63 6.92 -4.19
C GLU A 44 -64.22 6.02 -5.37
N VAL A 45 -64.01 4.74 -5.04
CA VAL A 45 -64.14 3.63 -6.00
C VAL A 45 -65.59 3.60 -6.44
N HIS A 46 -65.89 3.82 -7.73
CA HIS A 46 -66.92 3.10 -8.51
C HIS A 46 -67.08 3.74 -9.90
N LYS A 47 -66.15 3.49 -10.85
CA LYS A 47 -66.49 3.69 -12.29
C LYS A 47 -65.60 3.10 -13.37
N ASN A 48 -64.75 2.09 -13.13
CA ASN A 48 -64.03 1.51 -14.27
C ASN A 48 -63.59 0.04 -14.17
N LYS A 49 -64.38 -0.82 -13.51
CA LYS A 49 -64.32 -2.26 -13.73
C LYS A 49 -65.09 -2.60 -15.01
N GLN A 50 -64.50 -2.46 -16.19
CA GLN A 50 -64.85 -3.32 -17.35
C GLN A 50 -63.98 -3.20 -18.61
N ARG A 51 -63.02 -2.27 -18.72
CA ARG A 51 -62.15 -2.22 -19.92
C ARG A 51 -60.72 -1.89 -19.56
N ARG A 52 -59.95 -2.92 -19.20
CA ARG A 52 -58.49 -3.07 -19.37
C ARG A 52 -58.06 -4.38 -18.72
N ARG A 53 -58.09 -5.48 -19.49
CA ARG A 53 -57.27 -6.66 -19.18
C ARG A 53 -55.82 -6.28 -19.50
N ALA A 54 -55.18 -5.56 -18.58
CA ALA A 54 -53.74 -5.38 -18.60
C ALA A 54 -53.13 -6.70 -18.12
N ALA A 55 -52.44 -7.41 -19.00
CA ALA A 55 -51.55 -8.47 -18.58
C ALA A 55 -50.45 -7.82 -17.73
N THR A 56 -50.50 -8.03 -16.41
CA THR A 56 -49.43 -7.64 -15.50
C THR A 56 -48.22 -8.52 -15.80
N THR A 57 -47.43 -8.14 -16.79
CA THR A 57 -46.08 -8.70 -16.94
C THR A 57 -45.27 -8.10 -15.80
N TYR A 58 -45.05 -8.88 -14.74
CA TYR A 58 -43.96 -8.63 -13.80
C TYR A 58 -42.66 -8.70 -14.61
N ARG A 59 -42.19 -7.58 -15.16
CA ARG A 59 -40.78 -7.42 -15.47
C ARG A 59 -40.07 -7.37 -14.11
N ARG A 60 -39.72 -8.55 -13.59
CA ARG A 60 -38.66 -8.66 -12.58
C ARG A 60 -37.46 -7.92 -13.16
N ALA A 61 -37.01 -6.87 -12.47
CA ALA A 61 -35.66 -6.36 -12.68
C ALA A 61 -34.70 -7.56 -12.63
N PRO A 62 -33.70 -7.65 -13.53
CA PRO A 62 -32.81 -8.80 -13.55
C PRO A 62 -32.10 -8.85 -12.19
N THR A 63 -32.50 -9.80 -11.36
CA THR A 63 -31.80 -10.12 -10.14
C THR A 63 -30.42 -10.62 -10.59
N TYR A 64 -29.40 -9.77 -10.48
CA TYR A 64 -28.02 -10.24 -10.50
C TYR A 64 -27.87 -11.15 -9.29
N SER A 65 -28.02 -12.46 -9.50
CA SER A 65 -27.78 -13.43 -8.43
C SER A 65 -26.30 -13.35 -8.05
N ALA A 66 -25.99 -13.48 -6.75
CA ALA A 66 -24.62 -13.60 -6.27
C ALA A 66 -23.82 -14.64 -7.07
N ALA A 67 -24.47 -15.77 -7.42
CA ALA A 67 -23.91 -16.80 -8.29
C ALA A 67 -23.49 -16.31 -9.69
N ARG A 68 -24.21 -15.35 -10.29
CA ARG A 68 -23.83 -14.78 -11.59
C ARG A 68 -22.62 -13.86 -11.46
N ALA A 69 -22.51 -13.10 -10.37
CA ALA A 69 -21.33 -12.30 -10.09
C ALA A 69 -20.10 -13.18 -9.85
N GLU A 70 -20.27 -14.25 -9.08
CA GLU A 70 -19.25 -15.26 -8.79
C GLU A 70 -18.73 -15.95 -10.07
N ASN A 71 -19.64 -16.32 -10.97
CA ASN A 71 -19.31 -16.90 -12.27
C ASN A 71 -18.57 -15.91 -13.17
N ARG A 72 -18.92 -14.62 -13.12
CA ARG A 72 -18.23 -13.58 -13.88
C ARG A 72 -16.80 -13.42 -13.41
N GLU A 73 -16.58 -13.35 -12.11
CA GLU A 73 -15.25 -13.28 -11.50
C GLU A 73 -14.39 -14.48 -11.94
N THR A 74 -14.98 -15.67 -11.94
CA THR A 74 -14.34 -16.90 -12.44
C THR A 74 -13.92 -16.78 -13.90
N GLN A 75 -14.81 -16.29 -14.77
CA GLN A 75 -14.50 -16.09 -16.19
C GLN A 75 -13.39 -15.04 -16.39
N VAL A 76 -13.38 -13.96 -15.60
CA VAL A 76 -12.32 -12.94 -15.62
C VAL A 76 -10.99 -13.56 -15.23
N ALA A 77 -10.93 -14.29 -14.11
CA ALA A 77 -9.71 -14.92 -13.62
C ALA A 77 -9.15 -15.95 -14.62
N LEU A 78 -10.02 -16.81 -15.17
CA LEU A 78 -9.64 -17.76 -16.23
C LEU A 78 -9.00 -17.04 -17.43
N ASN A 79 -9.67 -16.01 -17.94
CA ASN A 79 -9.19 -15.25 -19.08
C ASN A 79 -7.85 -14.54 -18.80
N TYR A 80 -7.67 -13.99 -17.59
CA TYR A 80 -6.42 -13.36 -17.18
C TYR A 80 -5.23 -14.32 -17.27
N PHE A 81 -5.40 -15.56 -16.78
CA PHE A 81 -4.39 -16.61 -16.90
C PHE A 81 -4.34 -17.26 -18.29
N GLY A 82 -5.03 -16.71 -19.28
CA GLY A 82 -5.00 -17.22 -20.66
C GLY A 82 -5.84 -18.48 -20.89
N PHE A 83 -6.67 -18.90 -19.93
CA PHE A 83 -7.68 -19.93 -20.12
C PHE A 83 -8.94 -19.28 -20.71
N ASN A 84 -9.18 -19.48 -22.00
CA ASN A 84 -10.20 -18.73 -22.74
C ASN A 84 -11.64 -19.13 -22.38
N ALA A 85 -12.23 -18.46 -21.40
CA ALA A 85 -13.60 -18.69 -20.92
C ALA A 85 -14.67 -17.97 -21.78
N GLY A 86 -14.26 -17.09 -22.70
CA GLY A 86 -15.16 -16.21 -23.44
C GLY A 86 -15.52 -14.94 -22.67
N THR A 87 -16.60 -14.26 -23.07
CA THR A 87 -17.03 -13.01 -22.43
C THR A 87 -17.44 -13.26 -20.97
N PRO A 88 -16.96 -12.48 -20.00
CA PRO A 88 -17.37 -12.59 -18.59
C PRO A 88 -18.84 -12.14 -18.36
N ASP A 89 -19.79 -12.95 -18.79
CA ASP A 89 -21.23 -12.70 -18.71
C ASP A 89 -21.90 -13.31 -17.46
N GLY A 90 -21.16 -14.11 -16.70
CA GLY A 90 -21.63 -14.86 -15.54
C GLY A 90 -22.37 -16.15 -15.88
N VAL A 91 -22.34 -16.59 -17.14
CA VAL A 91 -22.98 -17.81 -17.64
C VAL A 91 -21.90 -18.84 -18.02
N LEU A 92 -21.78 -19.91 -17.23
CA LEU A 92 -20.79 -20.97 -17.47
C LEU A 92 -21.19 -21.92 -18.61
N GLY A 93 -21.03 -21.44 -19.84
CA GLY A 93 -21.28 -22.19 -21.07
C GLY A 93 -20.15 -23.13 -21.47
N ARG A 94 -20.19 -23.64 -22.70
CA ARG A 94 -19.20 -24.59 -23.25
C ARG A 94 -17.76 -24.05 -23.21
N ARG A 95 -17.56 -22.75 -23.49
CA ARG A 95 -16.24 -22.10 -23.45
C ARG A 95 -15.67 -22.03 -22.03
N SER A 96 -16.46 -21.59 -21.05
CA SER A 96 -16.06 -21.58 -19.65
C SER A 96 -15.69 -22.97 -19.15
N ARG A 97 -16.48 -24.00 -19.51
CA ARG A 97 -16.17 -25.39 -19.14
C ARG A 97 -14.86 -25.88 -19.74
N ALA A 98 -14.59 -25.56 -21.01
CA ALA A 98 -13.32 -25.88 -21.65
C ALA A 98 -12.13 -25.15 -20.98
N ALA A 99 -12.29 -23.87 -20.63
CA ALA A 99 -11.28 -23.12 -19.91
C ALA A 99 -11.02 -23.68 -18.50
N ILE A 100 -12.07 -24.11 -17.79
CA ILE A 100 -11.95 -24.80 -16.50
C ILE A 100 -11.17 -26.10 -16.67
N THR A 101 -11.48 -26.91 -17.68
CA THR A 101 -10.72 -28.14 -17.98
C THR A 101 -9.24 -27.83 -18.25
N GLN A 102 -8.92 -26.79 -19.01
CA GLN A 102 -7.53 -26.39 -19.27
C GLN A 102 -6.81 -25.95 -18.00
N TYR A 103 -7.47 -25.17 -17.15
CA TYR A 103 -6.94 -24.77 -15.85
C TYR A 103 -6.70 -25.98 -14.94
N GLN A 104 -7.64 -26.93 -14.89
CA GLN A 104 -7.50 -28.16 -14.11
C GLN A 104 -6.32 -29.00 -14.60
N VAL A 105 -6.20 -29.20 -15.91
CA VAL A 105 -5.06 -29.92 -16.50
C VAL A 105 -3.74 -29.21 -16.19
N HIS A 106 -3.70 -27.88 -16.34
CA HIS A 106 -2.52 -27.08 -16.01
C HIS A 106 -2.12 -27.27 -14.56
N MET A 107 -3.08 -27.21 -13.63
CA MET A 107 -2.83 -27.34 -12.19
C MET A 107 -2.66 -28.79 -11.70
N GLY A 108 -2.84 -29.80 -12.56
CA GLY A 108 -2.79 -31.21 -12.20
C GLY A 108 -4.04 -31.71 -11.45
N TYR A 109 -5.16 -30.99 -11.52
CA TYR A 109 -6.45 -31.40 -10.96
C TYR A 109 -7.20 -32.36 -11.91
N PRO A 110 -8.19 -33.11 -11.41
CA PRO A 110 -9.10 -33.87 -12.26
C PRO A 110 -9.81 -32.97 -13.28
N ALA A 111 -9.71 -33.32 -14.57
CA ALA A 111 -10.19 -32.53 -15.69
C ALA A 111 -11.73 -32.64 -15.89
N THR A 112 -12.52 -32.27 -14.88
CA THR A 112 -13.98 -32.44 -14.85
C THR A 112 -14.76 -31.35 -15.59
N GLY A 113 -14.12 -30.23 -15.91
CA GLY A 113 -14.77 -29.06 -16.50
C GLY A 113 -15.72 -28.33 -15.54
N HIS A 114 -15.67 -28.65 -14.24
CA HIS A 114 -16.40 -28.01 -13.16
C HIS A 114 -15.43 -27.67 -12.03
N LEU A 115 -15.40 -26.40 -11.60
CA LEU A 115 -14.53 -26.00 -10.51
C LEU A 115 -15.08 -26.48 -9.17
N ALA A 116 -14.26 -27.21 -8.42
CA ALA A 116 -14.50 -27.38 -6.99
C ALA A 116 -14.27 -26.04 -6.25
N PRO A 117 -14.87 -25.83 -5.06
CA PRO A 117 -14.73 -24.57 -4.33
C PRO A 117 -13.27 -24.17 -4.08
N TYR A 118 -12.41 -25.12 -3.72
CA TYR A 118 -10.99 -24.84 -3.48
C TYR A 118 -10.24 -24.43 -4.77
N GLU A 119 -10.55 -25.07 -5.90
CA GLU A 119 -9.95 -24.76 -7.21
C GLU A 119 -10.31 -23.35 -7.66
N ARG A 120 -11.57 -22.96 -7.41
CA ARG A 120 -12.07 -21.61 -7.65
C ARG A 120 -11.39 -20.60 -6.73
N ASN A 121 -11.35 -20.87 -5.42
CA ASN A 121 -10.74 -19.97 -4.46
C ASN A 121 -9.26 -19.72 -4.78
N PHE A 122 -8.51 -20.76 -5.14
CA PHE A 122 -7.13 -20.63 -5.57
C PHE A 122 -6.98 -19.78 -6.85
N LEU A 123 -7.82 -20.04 -7.86
CA LEU A 123 -7.80 -19.29 -9.12
C LEU A 123 -8.10 -17.79 -8.91
N VAL A 124 -9.14 -17.50 -8.14
CA VAL A 124 -9.61 -16.13 -7.89
C VAL A 124 -8.62 -15.38 -6.98
N SER A 125 -8.13 -16.00 -5.91
CA SER A 125 -7.10 -15.40 -5.04
C SER A 125 -5.80 -15.14 -5.82
N SER A 126 -5.38 -16.08 -6.67
CA SER A 126 -4.25 -15.88 -7.57
C SER A 126 -4.49 -14.71 -8.53
N TYR A 127 -5.68 -14.60 -9.11
CA TYR A 127 -6.01 -13.46 -9.99
C TYR A 127 -5.95 -12.13 -9.23
N ASN A 128 -6.47 -12.07 -8.00
CA ASN A 128 -6.39 -10.89 -7.14
C ASN A 128 -4.93 -10.54 -6.82
N ARG A 129 -4.10 -11.54 -6.51
CA ARG A 129 -2.64 -11.38 -6.31
C ARG A 129 -1.93 -10.89 -7.56
N ALA A 130 -2.34 -11.38 -8.73
CA ALA A 130 -1.75 -11.00 -10.01
C ALA A 130 -2.13 -9.58 -10.46
N GLN A 131 -3.33 -9.09 -10.07
CA GLN A 131 -3.74 -7.70 -10.25
C GLN A 131 -2.95 -6.72 -9.38
N VAL A 132 -2.52 -7.16 -8.19
CA VAL A 132 -1.58 -6.40 -7.34
C VAL A 132 -0.21 -6.28 -8.03
N GLY A 133 0.16 -7.26 -8.85
CA GLY A 133 1.42 -7.29 -9.60
C GLY A 133 2.56 -7.88 -8.80
N GLY A 134 3.79 -7.45 -9.10
CA GLY A 134 5.01 -7.88 -8.42
C GLY A 134 6.00 -8.63 -9.29
N PRO A 135 7.25 -8.84 -8.82
CA PRO A 135 8.34 -9.38 -9.63
C PRO A 135 8.02 -10.76 -10.23
N GLN A 136 7.32 -11.62 -9.49
CA GLN A 136 6.90 -12.93 -9.97
C GLN A 136 5.93 -12.85 -11.16
N VAL A 137 5.02 -11.87 -11.16
CA VAL A 137 4.05 -11.66 -12.25
C VAL A 137 4.75 -11.11 -13.49
N ILE A 138 5.62 -10.10 -13.32
CA ILE A 138 6.44 -9.51 -14.40
C ILE A 138 7.30 -10.60 -15.06
N LYS A 139 7.94 -11.44 -14.24
CA LYS A 139 8.76 -12.55 -14.72
C LYS A 139 7.94 -13.63 -15.40
N ALA A 140 6.78 -14.00 -14.85
CA ALA A 140 5.88 -14.96 -15.49
C ALA A 140 5.43 -14.47 -16.87
N MET A 141 5.14 -13.18 -17.03
CA MET A 141 4.79 -12.60 -18.33
C MET A 141 5.89 -12.71 -19.39
N GLN A 142 7.16 -12.78 -18.97
CA GLN A 142 8.31 -12.96 -19.88
C GLN A 142 8.64 -14.44 -20.15
N GLY A 143 8.07 -15.36 -19.36
CA GLY A 143 8.32 -16.79 -19.48
C GLY A 143 7.50 -17.46 -20.59
N PRO A 144 7.91 -18.67 -21.04
CA PRO A 144 7.22 -19.41 -22.11
C PRO A 144 5.79 -19.83 -21.75
N GLN A 145 5.45 -19.85 -20.45
CA GLN A 145 4.09 -20.13 -19.98
C GLN A 145 3.24 -18.88 -19.82
N GLY A 146 3.80 -17.67 -19.99
CA GLY A 146 3.12 -16.42 -19.67
C GLY A 146 2.63 -16.37 -18.22
N VAL A 147 1.64 -15.52 -17.98
CA VAL A 147 1.15 -15.25 -16.61
C VAL A 147 0.55 -16.48 -15.90
N ARG A 148 0.06 -17.51 -16.61
CA ARG A 148 -0.39 -18.77 -15.95
C ARG A 148 0.73 -19.56 -15.27
N GLY A 149 1.99 -19.32 -15.62
CA GLY A 149 3.13 -19.96 -14.96
C GLY A 149 3.16 -19.67 -13.45
N VAL A 150 2.71 -18.48 -13.05
CA VAL A 150 2.70 -18.03 -11.66
C VAL A 150 1.78 -18.87 -10.75
N LEU A 151 0.77 -19.54 -11.34
CA LEU A 151 -0.16 -20.37 -10.60
C LEU A 151 0.53 -21.58 -9.94
N HIS A 152 1.57 -22.13 -10.56
CA HIS A 152 2.34 -23.20 -9.94
C HIS A 152 3.18 -22.69 -8.78
N THR A 153 3.86 -21.56 -8.97
CA THR A 153 4.67 -20.92 -7.93
C THR A 153 3.83 -20.65 -6.68
N TRP A 154 2.65 -20.05 -6.83
CA TRP A 154 1.80 -19.73 -5.69
C TRP A 154 1.10 -20.93 -5.06
N ARG A 155 0.82 -21.99 -5.83
CA ARG A 155 0.31 -23.25 -5.26
C ARG A 155 1.39 -23.89 -4.38
N ASP A 156 2.62 -23.93 -4.87
CA ASP A 156 3.72 -24.59 -4.17
C ASP A 156 4.10 -23.79 -2.90
N GLU A 157 4.04 -22.44 -2.96
CA GLU A 157 4.11 -21.56 -1.79
C GLU A 157 2.99 -21.84 -0.77
N ALA A 158 1.73 -21.90 -1.22
CA ALA A 158 0.57 -22.10 -0.35
C ALA A 158 0.51 -23.50 0.29
N ALA A 159 1.07 -24.52 -0.39
CA ALA A 159 1.15 -25.87 0.14
C ALA A 159 2.27 -26.05 1.17
N GLY A 160 3.08 -25.02 1.43
CA GLY A 160 4.27 -25.13 2.30
C GLY A 160 5.31 -26.12 1.77
N ILE A 161 5.16 -26.55 0.51
CA ILE A 161 6.08 -27.47 -0.16
C ILE A 161 7.26 -26.63 -0.64
N ARG A 162 8.23 -26.41 0.25
CA ARG A 162 9.61 -26.21 -0.19
C ARG A 162 10.11 -27.57 -0.67
N ALA A 163 9.86 -27.90 -1.94
CA ALA A 163 10.30 -29.17 -2.50
C ALA A 163 11.85 -29.25 -2.45
N PRO A 164 12.44 -30.21 -1.73
CA PRO A 164 13.85 -30.50 -1.88
C PRO A 164 14.02 -31.19 -3.25
N GLY A 165 14.58 -30.45 -4.22
CA GLY A 165 14.88 -31.01 -5.55
C GLY A 165 13.96 -30.59 -6.70
N SER A 166 13.26 -29.44 -6.63
CA SER A 166 12.70 -28.85 -7.87
C SER A 166 13.80 -28.20 -8.72
N THR A 167 14.59 -29.05 -9.36
CA THR A 167 15.40 -28.70 -10.53
C THR A 167 14.48 -28.63 -11.73
N TYR A 168 13.91 -27.46 -12.04
CA TYR A 168 13.67 -26.98 -13.40
C TYR A 168 13.49 -25.45 -13.41
N ALA A 169 14.61 -24.78 -13.69
CA ALA A 169 14.79 -23.52 -14.44
C ALA A 169 14.01 -22.24 -14.06
N SER A 170 14.83 -21.23 -13.71
CA SER A 170 14.59 -19.78 -13.77
C SER A 170 14.04 -19.09 -12.52
N GLY A 171 14.72 -19.27 -11.38
CA GLY A 171 14.52 -18.45 -10.17
C GLY A 171 15.58 -17.37 -9.97
N GLY A 172 16.87 -17.74 -10.01
CA GLY A 172 17.99 -16.85 -9.70
C GLY A 172 18.84 -16.41 -10.89
N TYR A 173 19.79 -15.53 -10.61
CA TYR A 173 20.75 -15.01 -11.59
C TYR A 173 21.76 -16.11 -11.96
N GLY A 174 21.54 -16.76 -13.10
CA GLY A 174 22.58 -17.52 -13.83
C GLY A 174 23.57 -18.37 -13.01
N GLY A 175 23.09 -19.21 -12.10
CA GLY A 175 23.95 -20.12 -11.31
C GLY A 175 24.28 -19.66 -9.89
N LEU A 176 23.76 -18.51 -9.45
CA LEU A 176 23.81 -18.12 -8.05
C LEU A 176 22.90 -19.01 -7.18
N PRO A 177 23.32 -19.29 -5.93
CA PRO A 177 22.45 -19.89 -4.93
C PRO A 177 21.18 -19.05 -4.70
N PRO A 178 20.06 -19.69 -4.33
CA PRO A 178 18.80 -18.98 -4.12
C PRO A 178 18.90 -17.94 -3.01
N GLU A 179 19.62 -18.20 -1.92
CA GLU A 179 19.81 -17.27 -0.79
C GLU A 179 20.52 -15.98 -1.25
N VAL A 180 21.55 -16.14 -2.09
CA VAL A 180 22.30 -15.02 -2.67
C VAL A 180 21.45 -14.28 -3.68
N SER A 181 20.69 -14.99 -4.53
CA SER A 181 19.79 -14.37 -5.51
C SER A 181 18.70 -13.53 -4.84
N HIS A 182 18.11 -14.02 -3.76
CA HIS A 182 17.13 -13.28 -2.98
C HIS A 182 17.72 -12.02 -2.35
N ALA A 183 18.96 -12.07 -1.88
CA ALA A 183 19.62 -10.88 -1.32
C ALA A 183 19.93 -9.84 -2.39
N VAL A 184 20.29 -10.26 -3.61
CA VAL A 184 20.45 -9.36 -4.75
C VAL A 184 19.11 -8.70 -5.11
N ASP A 185 18.00 -9.44 -5.09
CA ASP A 185 16.65 -8.89 -5.30
C ASP A 185 16.25 -7.90 -4.19
N GLU A 186 16.57 -8.22 -2.94
CA GLU A 186 16.33 -7.36 -1.77
C GLU A 186 17.09 -6.04 -1.89
N ILE A 187 18.35 -6.09 -2.33
CA ILE A 187 19.16 -4.88 -2.55
C ILE A 187 18.61 -4.08 -3.74
N ALA A 188 18.28 -4.75 -4.84
CA ALA A 188 17.72 -4.14 -6.05
C ALA A 188 16.38 -3.44 -5.79
N ALA A 189 15.56 -3.96 -4.88
CA ALA A 189 14.27 -3.37 -4.53
C ALA A 189 14.36 -1.96 -3.94
N SER A 190 15.53 -1.57 -3.41
CA SER A 190 15.78 -0.25 -2.82
C SER A 190 16.99 0.47 -3.42
N SER A 191 17.46 0.03 -4.59
CA SER A 191 18.52 0.68 -5.36
C SER A 191 18.07 1.00 -6.78
N GLU A 192 18.68 2.00 -7.43
CA GLU A 192 18.35 2.34 -8.83
C GLU A 192 18.67 1.21 -9.84
N PRO A 193 19.78 0.45 -9.72
CA PRO A 193 20.09 -0.62 -10.66
C PRO A 193 19.23 -1.88 -10.41
N THR A 194 18.84 -2.58 -11.49
CA THR A 194 18.23 -3.92 -11.37
C THR A 194 19.24 -4.91 -10.79
N GLY A 195 18.78 -6.05 -10.27
CA GLY A 195 19.72 -7.03 -9.73
C GLY A 195 20.70 -7.59 -10.77
N GLU A 196 20.31 -7.70 -12.05
CA GLU A 196 21.26 -8.03 -13.13
C GLU A 196 22.32 -6.93 -13.32
N GLN A 197 21.93 -5.67 -13.22
CA GLN A 197 22.84 -4.53 -13.34
C GLN A 197 23.77 -4.42 -12.12
N LEU A 198 23.28 -4.74 -10.92
CA LEU A 198 24.10 -4.83 -9.71
C LEU A 198 25.16 -5.92 -9.86
N LEU A 199 24.80 -7.10 -10.36
CA LEU A 199 25.75 -8.21 -10.57
C LEU A 199 26.82 -7.92 -11.61
N GLN A 200 26.56 -7.03 -12.57
CA GLN A 200 27.56 -6.57 -13.54
C GLN A 200 28.49 -5.49 -12.97
N ARG A 201 28.19 -4.97 -11.78
CA ARG A 201 28.94 -3.86 -11.20
C ARG A 201 30.13 -4.39 -10.40
N THR A 202 31.32 -3.94 -10.79
CA THR A 202 32.57 -4.31 -10.12
C THR A 202 32.49 -3.99 -8.62
N GLY A 203 32.86 -4.98 -7.80
CA GLY A 203 32.89 -4.85 -6.34
C GLY A 203 31.56 -5.15 -5.64
N PHE A 204 30.44 -5.24 -6.37
CA PHE A 204 29.14 -5.55 -5.78
C PHE A 204 29.09 -6.96 -5.21
N MET A 205 29.60 -7.93 -5.98
CA MET A 205 29.68 -9.33 -5.56
C MET A 205 31.12 -9.80 -5.65
N GLN A 206 31.61 -10.37 -4.56
CA GLN A 206 32.95 -10.93 -4.45
C GLN A 206 32.83 -12.40 -4.01
N LEU A 207 33.73 -13.24 -4.52
CA LEU A 207 33.73 -14.68 -4.29
C LEU A 207 35.02 -15.08 -3.58
N ALA A 208 34.92 -15.87 -2.52
CA ALA A 208 36.08 -16.47 -1.85
C ALA A 208 35.63 -17.70 -1.05
N ASP A 209 36.54 -18.62 -0.75
CA ASP A 209 36.30 -19.66 0.26
C ASP A 209 36.68 -19.09 1.63
N LEU A 210 35.70 -18.59 2.38
CA LEU A 210 35.90 -17.86 3.64
C LEU A 210 35.99 -18.80 4.85
N ASN A 211 35.40 -20.00 4.76
CA ASN A 211 35.35 -20.99 5.83
C ASN A 211 36.27 -22.21 5.58
N GLY A 212 36.93 -22.29 4.43
CA GLY A 212 37.89 -23.32 4.06
C GLY A 212 37.25 -24.66 3.65
N ASP A 213 35.99 -24.66 3.22
CA ASP A 213 35.25 -25.87 2.87
C ASP A 213 35.37 -26.26 1.38
N GLY A 214 36.09 -25.46 0.59
CA GLY A 214 36.31 -25.65 -0.84
C GLY A 214 35.14 -25.21 -1.73
N ARG A 215 34.12 -24.55 -1.18
CA ARG A 215 33.01 -23.95 -1.93
C ARG A 215 33.18 -22.43 -1.96
N ASN A 216 32.57 -21.79 -2.97
CA ASN A 216 32.60 -20.34 -3.07
C ASN A 216 31.57 -19.74 -2.10
N ASP A 217 32.04 -18.88 -1.19
CA ASP A 217 31.22 -17.98 -0.41
C ASP A 217 31.07 -16.64 -1.14
N TYR A 218 30.02 -15.89 -0.77
CA TYR A 218 29.64 -14.66 -1.47
C TYR A 218 29.66 -13.49 -0.51
N VAL A 219 30.30 -12.39 -0.91
CA VAL A 219 30.25 -11.11 -0.21
C VAL A 219 29.54 -10.11 -1.11
N LEU A 220 28.42 -9.57 -0.65
CA LEU A 220 27.67 -8.50 -1.32
C LEU A 220 27.97 -7.17 -0.65
N ASP A 221 28.64 -6.26 -1.36
CA ASP A 221 28.96 -4.91 -0.87
C ASP A 221 27.97 -3.90 -1.46
N THR A 222 27.09 -3.36 -0.62
CA THR A 222 26.08 -2.40 -1.05
C THR A 222 26.64 -0.99 -1.28
N SER A 223 27.90 -0.71 -0.96
CA SER A 223 28.52 0.60 -1.21
C SER A 223 28.55 0.99 -2.68
N VAL A 224 28.54 -0.01 -3.56
CA VAL A 224 28.44 0.20 -5.01
C VAL A 224 27.02 0.08 -5.54
N SER A 225 26.00 -0.15 -4.69
CA SER A 225 24.60 -0.22 -5.15
C SER A 225 24.04 1.16 -5.54
N GLY A 226 24.61 2.25 -5.00
CA GLY A 226 24.08 3.60 -5.15
C GLY A 226 22.87 3.89 -4.26
N SER A 227 22.49 2.97 -3.37
CA SER A 227 21.37 3.13 -2.46
C SER A 227 21.79 3.79 -1.14
N SER A 228 21.12 4.88 -0.77
CA SER A 228 21.23 5.48 0.57
C SER A 228 20.48 4.67 1.65
N PHE A 229 19.63 3.72 1.27
CA PHE A 229 18.94 2.84 2.21
C PHE A 229 19.93 1.86 2.87
N TRP A 230 20.86 1.30 2.09
CA TRP A 230 21.85 0.36 2.58
C TRP A 230 23.11 1.02 3.14
N CYS A 231 23.28 2.32 2.91
CA CYS A 231 24.47 3.07 3.30
C CYS A 231 24.14 4.22 4.25
N GLY A 232 24.70 4.18 5.46
CA GLY A 232 24.76 5.32 6.36
C GLY A 232 25.88 6.30 6.00
N ALA A 233 26.13 7.29 6.87
CA ALA A 233 27.12 8.34 6.63
C ALA A 233 28.54 7.80 6.38
N SER A 234 28.98 6.81 7.16
CA SER A 234 30.34 6.25 7.10
C SER A 234 30.40 4.79 6.60
N ASN A 235 29.33 4.00 6.77
CA ASN A 235 29.33 2.56 6.52
C ASN A 235 28.17 2.15 5.61
N CYS A 236 28.35 1.04 4.90
CA CYS A 236 27.33 0.40 4.09
C CYS A 236 27.06 -1.03 4.59
N SER A 237 25.87 -1.54 4.32
CA SER A 237 25.54 -2.93 4.58
C SER A 237 26.40 -3.85 3.73
N VAL A 238 26.95 -4.89 4.35
CA VAL A 238 27.66 -5.95 3.66
C VAL A 238 27.03 -7.27 4.08
N MET A 239 26.63 -8.07 3.09
CA MET A 239 26.02 -9.38 3.34
C MET A 239 27.00 -10.47 2.94
N VAL A 240 27.37 -11.34 3.87
CA VAL A 240 28.29 -12.45 3.66
C VAL A 240 27.51 -13.77 3.74
N PHE A 241 27.60 -14.57 2.69
CA PHE A 241 26.97 -15.88 2.57
C PHE A 241 28.03 -16.96 2.66
N ALA A 242 28.20 -17.52 3.85
CA ALA A 242 29.10 -18.64 4.08
C ALA A 242 28.39 -19.97 3.81
N SER A 243 29.06 -20.83 3.05
CA SER A 243 28.60 -22.15 2.67
C SER A 243 28.46 -23.07 3.88
N THR A 244 27.44 -23.92 3.81
CA THR A 244 27.15 -24.96 4.80
C THR A 244 26.68 -26.22 4.07
N PRO A 245 26.64 -27.39 4.75
CA PRO A 245 26.07 -28.60 4.15
C PRO A 245 24.61 -28.45 3.70
N GLN A 246 23.86 -27.51 4.28
CA GLN A 246 22.43 -27.29 4.00
C GLN A 246 22.15 -26.15 3.01
N GLY A 247 23.15 -25.38 2.59
CA GLY A 247 22.97 -24.19 1.75
C GLY A 247 23.94 -23.08 2.12
N TYR A 248 23.48 -21.83 2.10
CA TYR A 248 24.29 -20.68 2.51
C TYR A 248 23.68 -19.99 3.74
N GLN A 249 24.54 -19.66 4.72
CA GLN A 249 24.18 -18.90 5.90
C GLN A 249 24.52 -17.42 5.68
N ARG A 250 23.52 -16.55 5.80
CA ARG A 250 23.69 -15.09 5.71
C ARG A 250 24.23 -14.51 7.02
N ASN A 251 25.19 -13.60 6.90
CA ASN A 251 25.79 -12.81 7.96
C ASN A 251 25.84 -11.35 7.51
N ASP A 252 25.20 -10.44 8.24
CA ASP A 252 25.12 -9.02 7.86
C ASP A 252 26.08 -8.17 8.69
N PHE A 253 26.78 -7.24 8.04
CA PHE A 253 27.77 -6.33 8.65
C PHE A 253 27.55 -4.89 8.17
N LEU A 254 28.17 -3.94 8.87
CA LEU A 254 28.25 -2.53 8.46
C LEU A 254 29.72 -2.14 8.29
N ALA A 255 30.14 -1.91 7.05
CA ALA A 255 31.52 -1.55 6.70
C ALA A 255 31.59 -0.86 5.33
N ARG A 256 32.76 -0.40 4.91
CA ARG A 256 32.97 0.22 3.59
C ARG A 256 34.31 -0.22 3.02
N GLY A 257 34.34 -0.56 1.72
CA GLY A 257 35.58 -0.97 1.06
C GLY A 257 36.09 -2.33 1.54
N VAL A 258 35.18 -3.24 1.85
CA VAL A 258 35.54 -4.57 2.35
C VAL A 258 36.02 -5.47 1.21
N THR A 259 36.90 -6.40 1.57
CA THR A 259 37.31 -7.51 0.70
C THR A 259 36.98 -8.82 1.41
N PRO A 260 37.09 -9.99 0.76
CA PRO A 260 36.82 -11.25 1.44
C PRO A 260 37.78 -11.47 2.63
N ALA A 261 38.99 -10.89 2.58
CA ALA A 261 39.96 -10.94 3.69
C ALA A 261 39.54 -10.14 4.95
N SER A 262 38.55 -9.26 4.83
CA SER A 262 37.94 -8.54 5.95
C SER A 262 37.06 -9.43 6.83
N PHE A 263 36.84 -10.69 6.44
CA PHE A 263 35.97 -11.63 7.13
C PHE A 263 36.71 -12.91 7.50
N ALA A 264 36.44 -13.42 8.69
CA ALA A 264 36.82 -14.76 9.12
C ALA A 264 35.55 -15.56 9.41
N CYS A 265 35.32 -16.63 8.66
CA CYS A 265 34.15 -17.49 8.81
C CYS A 265 34.54 -18.86 9.37
N HIS A 266 33.66 -19.43 10.19
CA HIS A 266 33.78 -20.80 10.68
C HIS A 266 32.43 -21.49 10.55
N GLN A 267 32.38 -22.57 9.78
CA GLN A 267 31.13 -23.19 9.31
C GLN A 267 30.28 -22.17 8.54
N GLY A 268 29.17 -21.70 9.10
CA GLY A 268 28.30 -20.69 8.48
C GLY A 268 28.37 -19.31 9.14
N THR A 269 29.10 -19.14 10.25
CA THR A 269 29.12 -17.89 11.01
C THR A 269 30.38 -17.10 10.72
N CYS A 270 30.21 -15.84 10.34
CA CYS A 270 31.29 -14.94 10.00
C CYS A 270 31.46 -13.84 11.05
N ARG A 271 32.70 -13.36 11.19
CA ARG A 271 33.03 -12.14 11.94
C ARG A 271 33.94 -11.26 11.10
N MET A 272 33.85 -9.95 11.30
CA MET A 272 34.77 -9.01 10.67
C MET A 272 36.12 -9.02 11.40
N THR A 273 37.22 -9.03 10.66
CA THR A 273 38.57 -8.89 11.21
C THR A 273 38.94 -7.41 11.21
N ASP A 274 39.37 -6.88 12.36
CA ASP A 274 39.91 -5.52 12.43
C ASP A 274 41.24 -5.49 11.67
N THR A 275 41.20 -5.14 10.38
CA THR A 275 42.39 -4.70 9.66
C THR A 275 42.66 -3.26 10.08
N GLY A 276 43.23 -3.10 11.28
CA GLY A 276 43.82 -1.84 11.70
C GLY A 276 44.89 -1.43 10.68
N THR A 277 44.84 -0.15 10.29
CA THR A 277 45.96 0.72 9.92
C THR A 277 47.13 0.06 9.20
N GLU A 278 47.34 0.45 7.94
CA GLU A 278 48.64 0.39 7.27
C GLU A 278 49.79 0.58 8.26
N GLU A 279 50.66 -0.43 8.34
CA GLU A 279 51.91 -0.34 9.09
C GLU A 279 52.73 0.85 8.58
N PRO A 280 53.07 1.85 9.40
CA PRO A 280 54.22 2.68 9.13
C PRO A 280 55.47 1.93 9.55
N VAL A 281 56.43 1.93 8.63
CA VAL A 281 57.79 1.45 8.78
C VAL A 281 58.41 1.95 10.10
N GLN A 282 59.07 1.03 10.82
CA GLN A 282 59.80 1.28 12.06
C GLN A 282 60.76 2.48 11.96
N ALA A 283 60.63 3.43 12.88
CA ALA A 283 61.72 4.31 13.29
C ALA A 283 61.62 4.67 14.78
N ALA A 284 62.57 4.13 15.53
CA ALA A 284 63.24 4.65 16.74
C ALA A 284 62.44 5.46 17.80
N GLN A 285 62.27 4.80 18.96
CA GLN A 285 62.89 5.16 20.24
C GLN A 285 62.79 6.61 20.78
N GLN A 286 62.23 6.68 22.01
CA GLN A 286 62.68 7.42 23.20
C GLN A 286 61.77 8.53 23.79
N ASN A 287 61.61 8.35 25.12
CA ASN A 287 61.36 9.33 26.19
C ASN A 287 59.94 9.89 26.35
N ARG A 288 59.26 9.53 27.46
CA ARG A 288 59.33 10.16 28.81
C ARG A 288 58.82 11.61 28.74
N SER A 289 57.81 12.06 29.48
CA SER A 289 57.61 11.95 30.94
C SER A 289 56.12 12.27 31.25
N THR A 290 55.41 11.52 32.08
CA THR A 290 55.28 11.67 33.55
C THR A 290 54.74 13.04 34.00
N VAL A 291 53.51 13.08 34.55
CA VAL A 291 53.21 13.55 35.92
C VAL A 291 51.98 12.81 36.46
N MET A 292 52.16 12.15 37.60
CA MET A 292 51.13 11.64 38.50
C MET A 292 50.84 12.70 39.57
N ALA A 293 49.60 12.77 40.08
CA ALA A 293 49.26 12.58 41.50
C ALA A 293 47.93 13.25 41.94
N PHE A 294 46.97 12.39 42.36
CA PHE A 294 46.19 12.42 43.62
C PHE A 294 45.35 13.69 43.95
N ALA A 295 44.13 13.65 44.50
CA ALA A 295 43.25 12.61 45.04
C ALA A 295 41.86 13.27 45.25
N GLY A 296 40.78 12.48 45.39
CA GLY A 296 39.58 12.95 46.10
C GLY A 296 38.23 12.53 45.51
N GLN A 297 37.73 11.40 46.03
CA GLN A 297 36.33 11.07 46.33
C GLN A 297 35.24 10.91 45.25
N GLU A 298 34.46 9.86 45.54
CA GLU A 298 33.11 9.50 45.13
C GLU A 298 32.88 8.74 43.81
N SER A 299 32.11 7.66 43.98
CA SER A 299 31.87 6.55 43.09
C SER A 299 31.22 6.99 41.78
N ALA A 300 32.00 7.03 40.70
CA ALA A 300 31.49 7.09 39.34
C ALA A 300 31.06 5.68 38.89
N ALA A 301 29.75 5.44 38.81
CA ALA A 301 29.20 4.32 38.06
C ALA A 301 28.79 4.81 36.66
N LEU A 302 29.38 4.17 35.64
CA LEU A 302 29.01 4.19 34.21
C LEU A 302 29.03 5.57 33.51
N GLY A 303 30.21 6.20 33.48
CA GLY A 303 30.49 7.24 32.49
C GLY A 303 30.70 6.62 31.10
N GLY A 304 29.84 6.99 30.14
CA GLY A 304 30.12 6.81 28.70
C GLY A 304 29.04 6.11 27.86
N ILE A 305 27.98 5.57 28.47
CA ILE A 305 26.81 5.12 27.69
C ILE A 305 25.87 6.31 27.57
N THR A 306 25.89 7.00 26.42
CA THR A 306 24.70 7.72 25.98
C THR A 306 23.61 6.67 25.79
N LEU A 307 22.69 6.59 26.74
CA LEU A 307 21.41 5.94 26.49
C LEU A 307 20.80 6.68 25.31
N PHE A 308 20.65 5.97 24.19
CA PHE A 308 19.93 6.51 23.05
C PHE A 308 18.52 6.79 23.51
N ASP A 309 18.17 8.08 23.52
CA ASP A 309 16.79 8.49 23.71
C ASP A 309 16.01 7.93 22.51
N GLN A 310 15.26 6.85 22.73
CA GLN A 310 14.32 6.36 21.74
C GLN A 310 13.21 7.40 21.67
N GLN A 311 13.33 8.35 20.74
CA GLN A 311 12.15 9.05 20.24
C GLN A 311 11.13 7.97 19.88
N GLU A 312 9.90 8.10 20.38
CA GLU A 312 8.77 7.24 20.02
C GLU A 312 8.68 7.17 18.49
N GLN A 313 9.22 6.09 17.92
CA GLN A 313 9.20 5.88 16.49
C GLN A 313 7.77 5.48 16.15
N SER A 314 7.07 6.32 15.38
CA SER A 314 5.71 6.04 14.94
C SER A 314 5.66 4.69 14.23
N ALA A 315 4.59 3.92 14.47
CA ALA A 315 4.43 2.60 13.87
C ALA A 315 4.48 2.71 12.33
N SER A 316 5.34 1.90 11.70
CA SER A 316 5.47 1.88 10.24
C SER A 316 4.27 1.22 9.58
N LEU A 317 3.58 1.96 8.70
CA LEU A 317 2.45 1.42 7.93
C LEU A 317 2.94 0.36 6.94
N THR A 318 4.13 0.54 6.38
CA THR A 318 4.75 -0.45 5.50
C THR A 318 4.94 -1.78 6.21
N SER A 319 5.52 -1.78 7.41
CA SER A 319 5.70 -2.99 8.23
C SER A 319 4.37 -3.63 8.62
N TYR A 320 3.38 -2.81 9.00
CA TYR A 320 2.02 -3.27 9.28
C TYR A 320 1.42 -4.00 8.08
N CYS A 321 1.53 -3.44 6.88
CA CYS A 321 0.95 -4.04 5.68
C CYS A 321 1.64 -5.34 5.24
N SER A 322 2.96 -5.46 5.47
CA SER A 322 3.65 -6.75 5.29
C SER A 322 3.09 -7.82 6.24
N LYS A 323 2.84 -7.47 7.50
CA LYS A 323 2.24 -8.38 8.48
C LYS A 323 0.80 -8.74 8.12
N VAL A 324 -0.03 -7.76 7.77
CA VAL A 324 -1.43 -8.00 7.36
C VAL A 324 -1.49 -8.92 6.15
N SER A 325 -0.64 -8.71 5.13
CA SER A 325 -0.60 -9.59 3.96
C SER A 325 -0.32 -11.06 4.31
N LEU A 326 0.60 -11.31 5.25
CA LEU A 326 0.87 -12.66 5.75
C LEU A 326 -0.36 -13.26 6.46
N LEU A 327 -1.03 -12.47 7.30
CA LEU A 327 -2.25 -12.91 8.01
C LEU A 327 -3.39 -13.20 7.04
N THR A 328 -3.67 -12.31 6.08
CA THR A 328 -4.66 -12.51 5.03
C THR A 328 -4.39 -13.79 4.24
N SER A 329 -3.13 -14.04 3.87
CA SER A 329 -2.76 -15.26 3.16
C SER A 329 -2.96 -16.53 4.00
N SER A 330 -2.62 -16.46 5.30
CA SER A 330 -2.80 -17.57 6.25
C SER A 330 -4.28 -17.86 6.52
N ASN A 331 -5.13 -16.84 6.46
CA ASN A 331 -6.57 -16.93 6.66
C ASN A 331 -7.34 -17.33 5.38
N GLY A 332 -6.64 -17.58 4.27
CA GLY A 332 -7.25 -18.02 3.01
C GLY A 332 -7.81 -16.90 2.14
N GLY A 333 -7.46 -15.64 2.42
CA GLY A 333 -7.85 -14.47 1.63
C GLY A 333 -8.43 -13.35 2.47
N PHE A 334 -8.88 -12.29 1.78
CA PHE A 334 -9.52 -11.14 2.39
C PHE A 334 -10.85 -11.51 3.04
N MET A 335 -11.16 -10.89 4.18
CA MET A 335 -12.48 -10.97 4.78
C MET A 335 -13.55 -10.36 3.86
N THR A 336 -14.76 -10.90 3.92
CA THR A 336 -15.95 -10.33 3.30
C THR A 336 -16.94 -9.90 4.38
N ALA A 337 -17.97 -9.12 4.01
CA ALA A 337 -19.00 -8.71 4.98
C ALA A 337 -19.68 -9.92 5.67
N ASP A 338 -19.82 -11.04 4.96
CA ASP A 338 -20.43 -12.27 5.48
C ASP A 338 -19.48 -13.09 6.36
N SER A 339 -18.17 -12.97 6.16
CA SER A 339 -17.15 -13.77 6.86
C SER A 339 -16.38 -12.99 7.92
N MET A 340 -16.70 -11.71 8.12
CA MET A 340 -15.98 -10.83 9.04
C MET A 340 -16.18 -11.27 10.48
N ASN A 341 -15.07 -11.54 11.16
CA ASN A 341 -15.02 -11.91 12.59
C ASN A 341 -14.01 -11.06 13.39
N ASP A 342 -13.17 -10.28 12.72
CA ASP A 342 -12.25 -9.31 13.30
C ASP A 342 -12.34 -8.00 12.50
N PRO A 343 -13.07 -7.00 12.99
CA PRO A 343 -13.26 -5.74 12.27
C PRO A 343 -11.97 -4.91 12.17
N GLU A 344 -11.04 -5.04 13.10
CA GLU A 344 -9.76 -4.31 13.05
C GLU A 344 -8.87 -4.90 11.97
N LEU A 345 -8.75 -6.24 11.92
CA LEU A 345 -8.02 -6.92 10.85
C LEU A 345 -8.68 -6.65 9.49
N ALA A 346 -10.00 -6.75 9.37
CA ALA A 346 -10.70 -6.47 8.12
C ALA A 346 -10.41 -5.05 7.59
N LEU A 347 -10.44 -4.03 8.46
CA LEU A 347 -10.06 -2.67 8.06
C LEU A 347 -8.56 -2.57 7.71
N GLY A 348 -7.69 -3.27 8.43
CA GLY A 348 -6.27 -3.40 8.11
C GLY A 348 -6.01 -3.94 6.71
N GLU A 349 -6.70 -5.02 6.34
CA GLU A 349 -6.62 -5.61 5.00
C GLU A 349 -7.05 -4.62 3.92
N GLN A 350 -8.17 -3.93 4.16
CA GLN A 350 -8.68 -2.92 3.23
C GLN A 350 -7.77 -1.69 3.13
N PHE A 351 -7.10 -1.30 4.22
CA PHE A 351 -6.14 -0.20 4.22
C PHE A 351 -4.93 -0.54 3.36
N CYS A 352 -4.36 -1.72 3.55
CA CYS A 352 -3.18 -2.15 2.81
C CYS A 352 -3.47 -2.36 1.31
N LEU A 353 -4.68 -2.82 0.99
CA LEU A 353 -5.17 -2.86 -0.38
C LEU A 353 -5.29 -1.44 -0.96
N ALA A 354 -5.94 -0.50 -0.25
CA ALA A 354 -6.11 0.88 -0.70
C ALA A 354 -4.76 1.60 -0.87
N ARG A 355 -3.81 1.41 0.04
CA ARG A 355 -2.42 1.90 -0.06
C ARG A 355 -1.75 1.45 -1.34
N THR A 356 -1.92 0.17 -1.71
CA THR A 356 -1.34 -0.38 -2.94
C THR A 356 -1.92 0.29 -4.20
N TYR A 357 -3.24 0.48 -4.25
CA TYR A 357 -3.89 1.21 -5.34
C TYR A 357 -3.43 2.67 -5.41
N ALA A 358 -3.28 3.33 -4.26
CA ALA A 358 -2.80 4.71 -4.16
C ALA A 358 -1.36 4.85 -4.69
N ILE A 359 -0.47 3.91 -4.33
CA ILE A 359 0.92 3.85 -4.83
C ILE A 359 0.91 3.70 -6.35
N ASN A 360 0.24 2.68 -6.88
CA ASN A 360 0.23 2.39 -8.32
C ASN A 360 -0.39 3.52 -9.15
N ALA A 361 -1.48 4.12 -8.66
CA ALA A 361 -2.14 5.23 -9.35
C ALA A 361 -1.27 6.50 -9.33
N GLY A 362 -0.58 6.78 -8.23
CA GLY A 362 0.30 7.94 -8.11
C GLY A 362 1.61 7.78 -8.88
N GLU A 363 2.19 6.58 -8.92
CA GLU A 363 3.36 6.26 -9.76
C GLU A 363 3.07 6.50 -11.25
N ALA A 364 1.91 6.04 -11.73
CA ALA A 364 1.47 6.29 -13.11
C ALA A 364 1.24 7.78 -13.41
N ARG A 365 0.96 8.61 -12.40
CA ARG A 365 0.88 10.07 -12.54
C ARG A 365 2.28 10.69 -12.53
N ALA A 366 3.16 10.24 -11.63
CA ALA A 366 4.53 10.71 -11.51
C ALA A 366 5.32 10.47 -12.79
N GLY A 367 5.16 9.29 -13.43
CA GLY A 367 5.80 8.97 -14.71
C GLY A 367 5.38 9.86 -15.89
N LYS A 368 4.31 10.66 -15.75
CA LYS A 368 3.88 11.64 -16.76
C LYS A 368 4.46 13.03 -16.53
N VAL A 369 5.16 13.26 -15.42
CA VAL A 369 5.80 14.54 -15.12
C VAL A 369 7.10 14.65 -15.90
N ALA A 370 7.06 15.35 -17.04
CA ALA A 370 8.24 15.53 -17.88
C ALA A 370 9.30 16.38 -17.17
N GLY A 371 10.55 15.91 -17.18
CA GLY A 371 11.71 16.68 -16.71
C GLY A 371 11.90 16.74 -15.19
N ALA A 372 11.15 15.97 -14.41
CA ALA A 372 11.36 15.83 -12.96
C ALA A 372 11.81 14.40 -12.61
N SER A 373 12.90 14.31 -11.85
CA SER A 373 13.32 13.05 -11.20
C SER A 373 12.41 12.70 -10.02
N GLN A 374 12.40 11.43 -9.62
CA GLN A 374 11.63 10.98 -8.45
C GLN A 374 12.04 11.73 -7.18
N ALA A 375 13.33 12.00 -6.98
CA ALA A 375 13.82 12.76 -5.83
C ALA A 375 13.31 14.22 -5.84
N GLN A 376 13.22 14.85 -7.01
CA GLN A 376 12.63 16.18 -7.13
C GLN A 376 11.13 16.18 -6.86
N ILE A 377 10.41 15.14 -7.29
CA ILE A 377 8.99 14.94 -6.98
C ILE A 377 8.81 14.78 -5.47
N ASP A 378 9.59 13.92 -4.84
CA ASP A 378 9.54 13.70 -3.39
C ASP A 378 9.80 15.00 -2.62
N SER A 379 10.84 15.74 -2.99
CA SER A 379 11.16 17.04 -2.39
C SER A 379 10.05 18.08 -2.55
N GLN A 380 9.33 18.08 -3.67
CA GLN A 380 8.15 18.93 -3.84
C GLN A 380 6.99 18.49 -2.94
N CYS A 381 6.81 17.19 -2.77
CA CYS A 381 5.77 16.64 -1.91
C CYS A 381 6.05 16.84 -0.41
N ASP A 382 7.31 17.01 0.00
CA ASP A 382 7.67 17.33 1.39
C ASP A 382 7.03 18.65 1.86
N ALA A 383 6.69 19.55 0.94
CA ALA A 383 5.99 20.80 1.26
C ALA A 383 4.52 20.59 1.66
N PHE A 384 3.90 19.46 1.30
CA PHE A 384 2.50 19.17 1.63
C PHE A 384 2.29 18.96 3.13
N GLY A 385 3.22 18.28 3.80
CA GLY A 385 3.12 17.98 5.24
C GLY A 385 2.93 19.26 6.07
N PRO A 386 3.86 20.22 6.03
CA PRO A 386 3.74 21.49 6.74
C PRO A 386 2.50 22.31 6.35
N ALA A 387 2.15 22.33 5.06
CA ALA A 387 0.98 23.08 4.57
C ALA A 387 -0.35 22.54 5.11
N LEU A 388 -0.44 21.23 5.32
CA LEU A 388 -1.66 20.55 5.71
C LEU A 388 -1.75 20.22 7.20
N LYS A 389 -0.64 20.40 7.93
CA LYS A 389 -0.54 20.18 9.38
C LYS A 389 -1.68 20.80 10.21
N PRO A 390 -2.17 22.02 9.93
CA PRO A 390 -3.31 22.59 10.65
C PRO A 390 -4.61 21.79 10.50
N TYR A 391 -4.82 21.13 9.36
CA TYR A 391 -6.00 20.28 9.12
C TYR A 391 -5.80 18.88 9.69
N LEU A 392 -4.59 18.32 9.58
CA LEU A 392 -4.24 17.02 10.17
C LEU A 392 -4.45 17.02 11.69
N ALA A 393 -4.07 18.11 12.37
CA ALA A 393 -4.27 18.27 13.81
C ALA A 393 -5.75 18.23 14.25
N LYS A 394 -6.69 18.47 13.33
CA LYS A 394 -8.14 18.43 13.61
C LYS A 394 -8.76 17.04 13.45
N LEU A 395 -8.08 16.09 12.80
CA LEU A 395 -8.70 14.81 12.41
C LEU A 395 -9.20 13.96 13.59
N GLY A 396 -8.51 14.04 14.74
CA GLY A 396 -8.90 13.31 15.94
C GLY A 396 -10.02 13.98 16.76
N THR A 397 -10.39 15.22 16.46
CA THR A 397 -11.25 16.04 17.33
C THR A 397 -12.44 16.66 16.61
N ALA A 398 -12.22 17.28 15.45
CA ALA A 398 -13.26 17.94 14.65
C ALA A 398 -14.17 16.91 13.94
N GLY A 399 -15.31 17.38 13.43
CA GLY A 399 -16.15 16.58 12.53
C GLY A 399 -15.56 16.53 11.13
N SER A 400 -15.74 15.43 10.41
CA SER A 400 -15.26 15.25 9.02
C SER A 400 -15.75 16.38 8.09
N GLY A 401 -17.01 16.82 8.24
CA GLY A 401 -17.57 17.94 7.47
C GLY A 401 -16.90 19.30 7.75
N GLU A 402 -16.47 19.55 8.99
CA GLU A 402 -15.73 20.77 9.36
C GLU A 402 -14.34 20.77 8.71
N VAL A 403 -13.60 19.66 8.86
CA VAL A 403 -12.27 19.51 8.26
C VAL A 403 -12.35 19.65 6.74
N MET A 404 -13.34 19.01 6.11
CA MET A 404 -13.55 19.12 4.66
C MET A 404 -13.87 20.54 4.22
N GLY A 405 -14.71 21.27 4.96
CA GLY A 405 -15.01 22.67 4.66
C GLY A 405 -13.77 23.56 4.75
N ASP A 406 -12.90 23.30 5.72
CA ASP A 406 -11.65 24.04 5.87
C ASP A 406 -10.60 23.69 4.81
N VAL A 407 -10.46 22.41 4.45
CA VAL A 407 -9.61 21.97 3.34
C VAL A 407 -10.13 22.53 2.01
N GLN A 408 -11.44 22.59 1.78
CA GLN A 408 -12.02 23.21 0.58
C GLN A 408 -11.69 24.70 0.49
N LYS A 409 -11.72 25.45 1.59
CA LYS A 409 -11.27 26.85 1.61
C LYS A 409 -9.78 26.95 1.24
N PHE A 410 -8.94 26.07 1.78
CA PHE A 410 -7.53 26.01 1.43
C PHE A 410 -7.31 25.74 -0.07
N VAL A 411 -8.01 24.75 -0.61
CA VAL A 411 -7.99 24.40 -2.03
C VAL A 411 -8.34 25.63 -2.88
N LEU A 412 -9.41 26.35 -2.53
CA LEU A 412 -9.84 27.57 -3.23
C LEU A 412 -8.85 28.74 -3.11
N GLN A 413 -8.10 28.81 -2.01
CA GLN A 413 -7.09 29.86 -1.76
C GLN A 413 -5.72 29.54 -2.35
N SER A 414 -5.46 28.29 -2.75
CA SER A 414 -4.17 27.84 -3.27
C SER A 414 -3.75 28.51 -4.59
N GLY A 415 -4.71 29.10 -5.33
CA GLY A 415 -4.47 29.66 -6.66
C GLY A 415 -4.27 28.60 -7.76
N MET A 416 -4.38 27.30 -7.44
CA MET A 416 -4.29 26.19 -8.39
C MET A 416 -5.67 25.76 -8.89
N SER A 417 -5.75 25.16 -10.09
CA SER A 417 -6.98 24.50 -10.53
C SER A 417 -7.22 23.21 -9.75
N LEU A 418 -8.49 22.80 -9.62
CA LEU A 418 -8.87 21.56 -8.95
C LEU A 418 -8.20 20.32 -9.55
N ASP A 419 -8.04 20.28 -10.88
CA ASP A 419 -7.39 19.18 -11.59
C ASP A 419 -5.88 19.15 -11.32
N GLN A 420 -5.22 20.31 -11.34
CA GLN A 420 -3.79 20.41 -11.05
C GLN A 420 -3.50 19.99 -9.61
N LEU A 421 -4.33 20.45 -8.67
CA LEU A 421 -4.17 20.11 -7.26
C LEU A 421 -4.48 18.62 -7.01
N SER A 422 -5.51 18.07 -7.65
CA SER A 422 -5.82 16.63 -7.61
C SER A 422 -4.70 15.76 -8.17
N ASN A 423 -4.08 16.17 -9.28
CA ASN A 423 -2.95 15.45 -9.87
C ASN A 423 -1.74 15.50 -8.94
N THR A 424 -1.41 16.67 -8.40
CA THR A 424 -0.28 16.87 -7.48
C THR A 424 -0.49 16.06 -6.20
N ALA A 425 -1.67 16.13 -5.59
CA ALA A 425 -2.00 15.35 -4.40
C ALA A 425 -1.96 13.83 -4.68
N GLY A 426 -2.35 13.37 -5.86
CA GLY A 426 -2.18 11.97 -6.24
C GLY A 426 -0.73 11.49 -6.29
N ILE A 427 0.17 12.33 -6.82
CA ILE A 427 1.60 12.05 -6.87
C ILE A 427 2.18 12.06 -5.45
N CYS A 428 1.79 13.03 -4.63
CA CYS A 428 2.27 13.13 -3.25
C CYS A 428 1.70 12.04 -2.33
N LEU A 429 0.50 11.54 -2.61
CA LEU A 429 -0.04 10.35 -1.93
C LEU A 429 0.85 9.12 -2.16
N PHE A 430 1.32 8.92 -3.40
CA PHE A 430 2.30 7.89 -3.73
C PHE A 430 3.65 8.12 -3.02
N SER A 431 4.18 9.35 -3.08
CA SER A 431 5.44 9.70 -2.42
C SER A 431 5.39 9.45 -0.91
N GLY A 432 4.30 9.86 -0.25
CA GLY A 432 4.09 9.66 1.18
C GLY A 432 4.00 8.18 1.54
N TYR A 433 3.16 7.39 0.84
CA TYR A 433 3.05 5.96 1.15
C TYR A 433 4.33 5.17 0.86
N ARG A 434 5.04 5.44 -0.24
CA ARG A 434 6.28 4.74 -0.58
C ARG A 434 7.40 5.02 0.43
N ARG A 435 7.46 6.24 0.97
CA ARG A 435 8.47 6.67 1.95
C ARG A 435 8.03 6.51 3.41
N ASP A 436 6.84 5.97 3.64
CA ASP A 436 6.21 5.86 4.95
C ASP A 436 6.02 7.22 5.66
N ASP A 437 5.94 8.31 4.89
CA ASP A 437 5.65 9.66 5.38
C ASP A 437 4.14 9.88 5.42
N MET A 438 3.59 9.74 6.63
CA MET A 438 2.14 9.81 6.82
C MET A 438 1.59 11.24 6.80
N ASP A 439 2.39 12.26 7.13
CA ASP A 439 1.94 13.66 7.05
C ASP A 439 1.67 14.02 5.57
N VAL A 440 2.59 13.62 4.68
CA VAL A 440 2.44 13.80 3.23
C VAL A 440 1.30 12.93 2.67
N ALA A 441 1.23 11.64 3.05
CA ALA A 441 0.20 10.73 2.57
C ALA A 441 -1.22 11.17 3.00
N LEU A 442 -1.41 11.42 4.29
CA LEU A 442 -2.71 11.79 4.87
C LEU A 442 -3.16 13.17 4.40
N GLY A 443 -2.22 14.13 4.31
CA GLY A 443 -2.50 15.44 3.73
C GLY A 443 -2.93 15.34 2.27
N SER A 444 -2.25 14.53 1.47
CA SER A 444 -2.60 14.29 0.07
C SER A 444 -3.99 13.66 -0.07
N ALA A 445 -4.33 12.68 0.77
CA ALA A 445 -5.67 12.08 0.81
C ALA A 445 -6.75 13.12 1.15
N LEU A 446 -6.49 14.01 2.11
CA LEU A 446 -7.40 15.12 2.45
C LEU A 446 -7.64 16.06 1.28
N ILE A 447 -6.60 16.41 0.53
CA ILE A 447 -6.74 17.28 -0.63
C ILE A 447 -7.55 16.59 -1.73
N LEU A 448 -7.31 15.31 -2.01
CA LEU A 448 -8.08 14.54 -2.98
C LEU A 448 -9.57 14.47 -2.60
N ALA A 449 -9.87 14.21 -1.32
CA ALA A 449 -11.24 14.27 -0.84
C ALA A 449 -11.83 15.68 -1.00
N GLY A 450 -11.06 16.71 -0.59
CA GLY A 450 -11.43 18.13 -0.65
C GLY A 450 -11.72 18.65 -2.04
N THR A 451 -11.00 18.17 -3.06
CA THR A 451 -11.23 18.51 -4.48
C THR A 451 -12.42 17.77 -5.10
N GLY A 452 -13.12 16.94 -4.32
CA GLY A 452 -14.35 16.26 -4.73
C GLY A 452 -14.20 14.77 -5.01
N GLN A 453 -12.98 14.21 -4.93
CA GLN A 453 -12.76 12.76 -5.05
C GLN A 453 -13.04 12.07 -3.71
N ARG A 454 -14.30 12.16 -3.27
CA ARG A 454 -14.76 11.69 -1.96
C ARG A 454 -14.43 10.22 -1.63
N PRO A 455 -14.30 9.28 -2.57
CA PRO A 455 -13.81 7.93 -2.24
C PRO A 455 -12.44 7.90 -1.53
N TYR A 456 -11.56 8.90 -1.73
CA TYR A 456 -10.29 8.99 -0.98
C TYR A 456 -10.48 9.26 0.52
N ALA A 457 -11.67 9.67 0.97
CA ALA A 457 -12.02 9.79 2.39
C ALA A 457 -11.80 8.48 3.17
N GLU A 458 -11.86 7.33 2.47
CA GLU A 458 -11.59 6.03 3.05
C GLU A 458 -10.19 5.94 3.68
N LEU A 459 -9.17 6.54 3.05
CA LEU A 459 -7.80 6.53 3.58
C LEU A 459 -7.74 7.25 4.93
N ILE A 460 -8.40 8.41 5.07
CA ILE A 460 -8.47 9.15 6.33
C ILE A 460 -9.15 8.30 7.41
N GLY A 461 -10.20 7.56 7.04
CA GLY A 461 -10.84 6.58 7.91
C GLY A 461 -9.85 5.52 8.42
N HIS A 462 -9.06 4.92 7.54
CA HIS A 462 -8.06 3.91 7.91
C HIS A 462 -6.98 4.46 8.84
N HIS A 463 -6.42 5.63 8.51
CA HIS A 463 -5.41 6.29 9.34
C HIS A 463 -5.92 6.55 10.77
N LEU A 464 -7.16 7.00 10.91
CA LEU A 464 -7.78 7.26 12.23
C LEU A 464 -8.20 5.98 12.95
N ALA A 465 -8.69 4.96 12.25
CA ALA A 465 -9.13 3.71 12.87
C ALA A 465 -7.95 2.89 13.42
N LEU A 466 -6.82 2.92 12.71
CA LEU A 466 -5.65 2.07 12.99
C LEU A 466 -4.49 2.85 13.62
N GLY A 467 -4.55 4.19 13.65
CA GLY A 467 -3.57 5.03 14.36
C GLY A 467 -2.25 5.25 13.62
N PHE A 468 -2.26 5.28 12.29
CA PHE A 468 -1.07 5.56 11.48
C PHE A 468 -1.05 7.03 11.05
N GLY A 469 -0.09 7.83 11.53
CA GLY A 469 0.01 9.25 11.17
C GLY A 469 -1.14 10.15 11.64
N ALA A 470 -2.06 9.59 12.42
CA ALA A 470 -3.16 10.30 13.05
C ALA A 470 -3.46 9.64 14.42
N PRO A 471 -4.06 10.37 15.36
CA PRO A 471 -4.53 9.77 16.61
C PRO A 471 -5.50 8.62 16.34
N ASN A 472 -5.40 7.53 17.10
CA ASN A 472 -6.42 6.47 17.04
C ASN A 472 -7.77 7.04 17.54
N ALA A 473 -8.71 7.21 16.62
CA ALA A 473 -10.00 7.86 16.85
C ALA A 473 -11.10 7.15 16.05
N VAL A 474 -11.38 5.90 16.40
CA VAL A 474 -12.34 5.02 15.70
C VAL A 474 -13.70 5.67 15.40
N LYS A 475 -14.28 6.41 16.35
CA LYS A 475 -15.57 7.11 16.12
C LYS A 475 -15.47 8.18 15.05
N LYS A 476 -14.34 8.90 14.98
CA LYS A 476 -14.06 9.88 13.93
C LYS A 476 -13.79 9.21 12.59
N ALA A 477 -13.09 8.08 12.60
CA ALA A 477 -12.89 7.27 11.41
C ALA A 477 -14.21 6.87 10.73
N GLN A 478 -15.24 6.52 11.50
CA GLN A 478 -16.55 6.15 10.97
C GLN A 478 -17.19 7.25 10.11
N GLU A 479 -17.01 8.53 10.47
CA GLU A 479 -17.54 9.65 9.67
C GLU A 479 -16.88 9.71 8.28
N TRP A 480 -15.56 9.47 8.22
CA TRP A 480 -14.79 9.45 6.98
C TRP A 480 -15.12 8.23 6.10
N TYR A 481 -15.25 7.04 6.69
CA TYR A 481 -15.74 5.87 5.96
C TYR A 481 -17.14 6.08 5.41
N SER A 482 -18.05 6.65 6.20
CA SER A 482 -19.41 6.96 5.76
C SER A 482 -19.41 7.89 4.55
N MET A 483 -18.55 8.93 4.55
CA MET A 483 -18.39 9.83 3.40
C MET A 483 -17.94 9.10 2.13
N ALA A 484 -16.94 8.22 2.24
CA ALA A 484 -16.46 7.43 1.11
C ALA A 484 -17.53 6.46 0.60
N VAL A 485 -18.18 5.71 1.49
CA VAL A 485 -19.22 4.73 1.16
C VAL A 485 -20.43 5.40 0.52
N ILE A 486 -20.91 6.53 1.06
CA ILE A 486 -22.03 7.28 0.48
C ILE A 486 -21.67 7.77 -0.94
N ALA A 487 -20.42 8.21 -1.17
CA ALA A 487 -19.99 8.61 -2.50
C ALA A 487 -20.08 7.44 -3.50
N LEU A 488 -19.61 6.25 -3.11
CA LEU A 488 -19.69 5.04 -3.94
C LEU A 488 -21.15 4.59 -4.17
N GLU A 489 -21.98 4.58 -3.12
CA GLU A 489 -23.42 4.26 -3.21
C GLU A 489 -24.17 5.27 -4.10
N SER A 490 -23.68 6.51 -4.19
CA SER A 490 -24.23 7.57 -5.06
C SER A 490 -23.67 7.54 -6.49
N GLY A 491 -22.85 6.55 -6.84
CA GLY A 491 -22.33 6.35 -8.20
C GLY A 491 -20.97 6.97 -8.50
N ALA A 492 -20.21 7.38 -7.48
CA ALA A 492 -18.81 7.76 -7.71
C ALA A 492 -17.97 6.54 -8.13
N GLU A 493 -17.01 6.77 -9.03
CA GLU A 493 -16.06 5.75 -9.47
C GLU A 493 -15.22 5.22 -8.29
N PRO A 494 -15.13 3.90 -8.07
CA PRO A 494 -14.27 3.34 -7.03
C PRO A 494 -12.79 3.57 -7.36
N VAL A 495 -12.08 4.27 -6.48
CA VAL A 495 -10.64 4.56 -6.64
C VAL A 495 -9.75 3.44 -6.08
N PHE A 496 -10.29 2.58 -5.23
CA PHE A 496 -9.63 1.41 -4.64
C PHE A 496 -10.42 0.15 -4.96
N ALA A 497 -9.74 -0.88 -5.47
CA ALA A 497 -10.33 -2.18 -5.78
C ALA A 497 -11.66 -2.13 -6.59
N PRO A 498 -11.72 -1.45 -7.76
CA PRO A 498 -12.95 -1.26 -8.53
C PRO A 498 -13.63 -2.55 -9.02
N GLY A 499 -12.97 -3.70 -8.90
CA GLY A 499 -13.50 -5.02 -9.25
C GLY A 499 -14.04 -5.85 -8.09
N GLN A 500 -14.05 -5.34 -6.84
CA GLN A 500 -14.45 -6.10 -5.66
C GLN A 500 -15.87 -5.73 -5.19
N PRO A 501 -16.92 -6.45 -5.64
CA PRO A 501 -18.27 -6.24 -5.13
C PRO A 501 -18.32 -6.57 -3.63
N GLY A 502 -19.07 -5.78 -2.84
CA GLY A 502 -19.21 -5.98 -1.39
C GLY A 502 -18.12 -5.31 -0.54
N ARG A 503 -17.08 -4.73 -1.13
CA ARG A 503 -16.02 -4.03 -0.36
C ARG A 503 -16.55 -2.84 0.44
N ALA A 504 -17.39 -2.01 -0.17
CA ALA A 504 -17.99 -0.87 0.52
C ALA A 504 -18.89 -1.32 1.69
N GLU A 505 -19.57 -2.45 1.54
CA GLU A 505 -20.38 -3.06 2.60
C GLU A 505 -19.52 -3.59 3.74
N LEU A 506 -18.41 -4.28 3.43
CA LEU A 506 -17.43 -4.71 4.43
C LEU A 506 -16.88 -3.53 5.23
N ILE A 507 -16.43 -2.46 4.56
CA ILE A 507 -15.89 -1.27 5.25
C ILE A 507 -16.94 -0.64 6.15
N LYS A 508 -18.19 -0.55 5.68
CA LYS A 508 -19.33 -0.04 6.47
C LYS A 508 -19.61 -0.90 7.70
N ALA A 509 -19.62 -2.23 7.54
CA ALA A 509 -19.84 -3.18 8.63
C ALA A 509 -18.70 -3.12 9.66
N ALA A 510 -17.45 -3.28 9.21
CA ALA A 510 -16.26 -3.29 10.05
C ALA A 510 -16.10 -1.99 10.84
N SER A 511 -16.25 -0.84 10.18
CA SER A 511 -16.14 0.47 10.85
C SER A 511 -17.25 0.71 11.87
N THR A 512 -18.47 0.22 11.61
CA THR A 512 -19.58 0.35 12.56
C THR A 512 -19.38 -0.54 13.78
N GLU A 513 -18.91 -1.78 13.59
CA GLU A 513 -18.64 -2.70 14.69
C GLU A 513 -17.48 -2.21 15.57
N LEU A 514 -16.39 -1.75 14.95
CA LEU A 514 -15.23 -1.20 15.64
C LEU A 514 -15.63 0.05 16.46
N ALA A 515 -16.45 0.94 15.90
CA ALA A 515 -16.95 2.14 16.61
C ALA A 515 -17.95 1.81 17.74
N GLY A 516 -18.65 0.68 17.63
CA GLY A 516 -19.61 0.18 18.61
C GLY A 516 -18.99 -0.44 19.87
N GLY A 517 -17.66 -0.63 19.90
CA GLY A 517 -16.92 -1.07 21.10
C GLY A 517 -17.10 -2.54 21.49
N ARG A 518 -17.58 -3.40 20.59
CA ARG A 518 -17.60 -4.85 20.80
C ARG A 518 -16.45 -5.49 20.04
N VAL A 519 -15.23 -5.33 20.55
CA VAL A 519 -14.10 -6.16 20.13
C VAL A 519 -13.49 -6.75 21.40
N GLN A 520 -13.57 -8.06 21.54
CA GLN A 520 -12.77 -8.78 22.53
C GLN A 520 -11.33 -8.77 22.01
N PRO A 521 -10.35 -8.28 22.79
CA PRO A 521 -8.96 -8.35 22.37
C PRO A 521 -8.58 -9.83 22.24
N VAL A 522 -8.09 -10.22 21.07
CA VAL A 522 -7.40 -11.51 20.90
C VAL A 522 -6.10 -11.41 21.70
N GLN A 523 -6.10 -11.97 22.91
CA GLN A 523 -4.87 -12.17 23.64
C GLN A 523 -4.00 -13.14 22.84
N ALA A 524 -2.79 -12.70 22.50
CA ALA A 524 -1.72 -13.61 22.15
C ALA A 524 -1.58 -14.61 23.30
N SER A 525 -1.90 -15.88 23.05
CA SER A 525 -1.62 -16.98 23.97
C SER A 525 -0.10 -17.17 24.04
N GLY A 526 0.55 -16.28 24.78
CA GLY A 526 1.90 -16.46 25.28
C GLY A 526 1.89 -17.59 26.29
N GLY A 527 2.21 -18.80 25.84
CA GLY A 527 2.57 -19.90 26.73
C GLY A 527 3.87 -19.54 27.45
N ALA A 528 3.76 -18.81 28.55
CA ALA A 528 4.84 -18.66 29.50
C ALA A 528 5.02 -20.00 30.22
N SER A 529 5.96 -20.82 29.74
CA SER A 529 6.54 -21.87 30.54
C SER A 529 7.33 -21.20 31.66
N ALA A 530 6.75 -21.18 32.87
CA ALA A 530 7.44 -20.71 34.06
C ALA A 530 8.58 -21.69 34.40
N LEU A 531 9.81 -21.19 34.53
CA LEU A 531 10.91 -21.90 35.15
C LEU A 531 10.68 -21.97 36.67
N PRO A 532 10.94 -23.11 37.34
CA PRO A 532 10.78 -23.20 38.79
C PRO A 532 11.89 -22.43 39.50
N SER A 533 11.52 -21.58 40.45
CA SER A 533 12.46 -20.99 41.41
C SER A 533 12.52 -21.87 42.66
N PHE A 534 13.73 -22.22 43.08
CA PHE A 534 13.99 -22.82 44.39
C PHE A 534 14.10 -21.70 45.42
N SER A 535 13.35 -21.80 46.50
CA SER A 535 13.55 -20.99 47.70
C SER A 535 14.21 -21.84 48.78
N SER A 536 15.31 -21.34 49.31
CA SER A 536 16.02 -21.83 50.48
C SER A 536 15.37 -21.26 51.75
N GLU A 537 14.71 -22.13 52.52
CA GLU A 537 14.73 -22.30 53.99
C GLU A 537 13.54 -23.16 54.45
#